data_AF-A0A928HHQ2-F1
#
_entry.id   AF-A0A928HHQ2-F1
#
_cell.length_a   1.000
_cell.length_b   1.000
_cell.length_c   1.000
_cell.angle_alpha   90.00
_cell.angle_beta   90.00
_cell.angle_gamma   90.00
#
_symmetry.space_group_name_H-M   'P 1'
#
loop_
_entity.id
_entity.type
_entity.pdbx_description
1 polymer ?
#
loop_
_entity_poly.entity_id
_entity_poly.type
_entity_poly.pdbx_seq_one_letter_code
_entity_poly.pdbx_strand_id
1 'polypeptide(L)'
;MAIRMKEWGMQAYPRQGVHLPANALNDWGRTGRVLGKEVADAGRGLASLAPAIAQVAHAGHSADAAAMLDEIGRETAAELMELPIRDWDYSWSQAYGPRVQEMLSQFTGEEREEARRLSEVYGARYSLEGRRNLELERVRQSRRRWQEQVESAVQRGDSEAACEWVEQGRGVFVPEGEMQQTLRSTRSRSLQNTWQQLLQQNPHDTLAAWQRPDAGKPEGEEELRSLENQMSQTRASLFSQLAEQLSAAVELGEEPDSRELERAVAAGVIPADLLKGQHPRRALETAELCNWMRRIDEHTAAEEPQLKIDIATAPIPAAQRQQLLQRVRTTANLPPGISRNASRTLWSLYRSGRFGCPGDEQAMQCLGRLQEESLQRMATRPEKETASWLEQLCHSEDDWVCFDSN
;
A
#
# COMPACT_ATOMS: atom_id res chain seq x y z
N MET A 1 1.41 -32.25 12.03
CA MET A 1 2.70 -32.67 12.60
C MET A 1 2.70 -32.29 14.08
N ALA A 2 2.52 -33.24 15.00
CA ALA A 2 2.29 -32.95 16.41
C ALA A 2 3.59 -32.50 17.10
N ILE A 3 3.68 -31.22 17.45
CA ILE A 3 4.76 -30.70 18.29
C ILE A 3 4.47 -31.21 19.71
N ARG A 4 5.13 -32.30 20.12
CA ARG A 4 5.18 -32.68 21.53
C ARG A 4 6.10 -31.71 22.24
N MET A 5 5.54 -30.63 22.78
CA MET A 5 6.16 -29.87 23.86
C MET A 5 6.27 -30.81 25.08
N LYS A 6 7.36 -31.59 25.14
CA LYS A 6 7.76 -32.25 26.37
C LYS A 6 8.06 -31.16 27.39
N GLU A 7 7.12 -30.96 28.30
CA GLU A 7 7.31 -30.60 29.71
C GLU A 7 8.69 -30.00 30.02
N TRP A 8 8.87 -28.73 29.68
CA TRP A 8 9.92 -27.90 30.26
C TRP A 8 9.44 -27.48 31.65
N GLY A 9 9.64 -28.37 32.62
CA GLY A 9 9.29 -28.11 34.00
C GLY A 9 9.21 -29.38 34.81
N MET A 10 10.11 -29.51 35.80
CA MET A 10 10.17 -30.58 36.80
C MET A 10 10.96 -31.84 36.41
N GLN A 11 12.26 -31.67 36.17
CA GLN A 11 13.22 -32.61 36.76
C GLN A 11 13.82 -31.97 38.01
N ALA A 12 13.66 -32.69 39.11
CA ALA A 12 14.03 -32.28 40.45
C ALA A 12 15.49 -31.79 40.49
N TYR A 13 15.67 -30.56 40.98
CA TYR A 13 16.94 -30.08 41.49
C TYR A 13 17.53 -31.14 42.44
N PRO A 14 18.79 -31.58 42.26
CA PRO A 14 19.51 -32.16 43.38
C PRO A 14 19.69 -31.03 44.41
N ARG A 15 18.92 -31.09 45.49
CA ARG A 15 19.11 -30.28 46.69
C ARG A 15 20.45 -30.67 47.30
N GLN A 16 21.50 -29.93 46.95
CA GLN A 16 22.69 -29.59 47.74
C GLN A 16 23.82 -29.20 46.79
N GLY A 17 23.84 -27.93 46.40
CA GLY A 17 24.95 -27.31 45.69
C GLY A 17 24.85 -25.82 45.93
N VAL A 18 25.87 -25.26 46.58
CA VAL A 18 25.95 -23.83 46.93
C VAL A 18 25.70 -23.00 45.67
N HIS A 19 24.64 -22.18 45.67
CA HIS A 19 24.38 -21.22 44.60
C HIS A 19 25.45 -20.14 44.64
N LEU A 20 26.45 -20.21 43.75
CA LEU A 20 27.29 -19.08 43.41
C LEU A 20 26.72 -18.42 42.15
N PRO A 21 26.13 -17.21 42.23
CA PRO A 21 25.70 -16.49 41.04
C PRO A 21 26.93 -16.18 40.17
N ALA A 22 26.82 -16.34 38.85
CA ALA A 22 27.93 -16.10 37.92
C ALA A 22 28.55 -14.69 38.05
N ASN A 23 27.78 -13.70 38.52
CA ASN A 23 28.28 -12.37 38.81
C ASN A 23 29.25 -12.33 40.01
N ALA A 24 29.05 -13.20 41.01
CA ALA A 24 29.94 -13.30 42.17
C ALA A 24 31.31 -13.90 41.81
N LEU A 25 31.38 -14.78 40.81
CA LEU A 25 32.64 -15.34 40.30
C LEU A 25 33.45 -14.29 39.51
N ASN A 26 32.77 -13.43 38.74
CA ASN A 26 33.42 -12.36 37.99
C ASN A 26 33.99 -11.25 38.89
N ASP A 27 33.29 -10.91 39.98
CA ASP A 27 33.78 -9.94 40.96
C ASP A 27 34.95 -10.49 41.79
N TRP A 28 34.90 -11.77 42.19
CA TRP A 28 36.01 -12.45 42.86
C TRP A 28 37.26 -12.57 41.98
N GLY A 29 37.10 -12.86 40.69
CA GLY A 29 38.21 -12.94 39.73
C GLY A 29 38.92 -11.60 39.52
N ARG A 30 38.18 -10.48 39.48
CA ARG A 30 38.79 -9.13 39.39
C ARG A 30 39.55 -8.76 40.66
N THR A 31 38.97 -8.99 41.84
CA THR A 31 39.63 -8.67 43.11
C THR A 31 40.83 -9.60 43.37
N GLY A 32 40.73 -10.88 42.97
CA GLY A 32 41.82 -11.85 43.05
C GLY A 32 43.01 -11.55 42.14
N ARG A 33 42.77 -11.11 40.89
CA ARG A 33 43.85 -10.69 39.96
C ARG A 33 44.61 -9.45 40.44
N VAL A 34 43.93 -8.49 41.06
CA VAL A 34 44.56 -7.27 41.60
C VAL A 34 45.37 -7.60 42.85
N LEU A 35 44.80 -8.38 43.78
CA LEU A 35 45.49 -8.75 45.02
C LEU A 35 46.65 -9.74 44.80
N GLY A 36 46.51 -10.70 43.87
CA GLY A 36 47.58 -11.65 43.55
C GLY A 36 48.81 -10.98 42.94
N LYS A 37 48.62 -9.91 42.16
CA LYS A 37 49.70 -9.13 41.56
C LYS A 37 50.40 -8.25 42.59
N GLU A 38 49.64 -7.59 43.47
CA GLU A 38 50.19 -6.73 44.53
C GLU A 38 50.92 -7.51 45.63
N VAL A 39 50.50 -8.75 45.93
CA VAL A 39 51.15 -9.60 46.95
C VAL A 39 52.42 -10.28 46.41
N ALA A 40 52.50 -10.53 45.11
CA ALA A 40 53.74 -10.99 44.47
C ALA A 40 54.88 -9.94 44.54
N ASP A 41 54.52 -8.65 44.51
CA ASP A 41 55.49 -7.53 44.58
C ASP A 41 55.93 -7.20 46.02
N ALA A 42 55.15 -7.58 47.04
CA ALA A 42 55.44 -7.33 48.45
C ALA A 42 56.30 -8.44 49.10
N GLY A 43 57.54 -8.59 48.63
CA GLY A 43 58.51 -9.50 49.24
C GLY A 43 59.00 -9.01 50.62
N ARG A 44 58.43 -9.53 51.72
CA ARG A 44 59.09 -9.86 53.01
C ARG A 44 58.08 -10.26 54.10
N GLY A 45 57.88 -11.58 54.29
CA GLY A 45 57.06 -12.16 55.37
C GLY A 45 56.41 -13.51 55.05
N LEU A 46 57.08 -14.37 54.27
CA LEU A 46 56.42 -15.33 53.35
C LEU A 46 56.00 -16.70 53.93
N ALA A 47 56.36 -17.09 55.15
CA ALA A 47 56.04 -18.45 55.62
C ALA A 47 54.59 -18.62 56.13
N SER A 48 54.03 -17.63 56.83
CA SER A 48 52.67 -17.70 57.40
C SER A 48 51.58 -17.26 56.42
N LEU A 49 51.94 -16.55 55.35
CA LEU A 49 51.03 -16.07 54.31
C LEU A 49 51.00 -16.96 53.06
N ALA A 50 51.94 -17.90 52.93
CA ALA A 50 51.98 -18.89 51.84
C ALA A 50 50.63 -19.58 51.56
N PRO A 51 49.83 -20.03 52.56
CA PRO A 51 48.52 -20.63 52.27
C PRO A 51 47.49 -19.64 51.74
N ALA A 52 47.51 -18.37 52.18
CA ALA A 52 46.60 -17.34 51.67
C ALA A 52 46.99 -16.91 50.24
N ILE A 53 48.29 -16.79 49.96
CA ILE A 53 48.83 -16.50 48.62
C ILE A 53 48.49 -17.63 47.65
N ALA A 54 48.61 -18.89 48.08
CA ALA A 54 48.22 -20.05 47.29
C ALA A 54 46.71 -20.08 47.02
N GLN A 55 45.86 -19.72 47.98
CA GLN A 55 44.41 -19.64 47.79
C GLN A 55 43.99 -18.52 46.81
N VAL A 56 44.62 -17.35 46.88
CA VAL A 56 44.36 -16.23 45.94
C VAL A 56 44.85 -16.57 44.53
N ALA A 57 46.02 -17.19 44.40
CA ALA A 57 46.54 -17.66 43.12
C ALA A 57 45.63 -18.74 42.50
N HIS A 58 45.18 -19.71 43.30
CA HIS A 58 44.24 -20.75 42.87
C HIS A 58 42.89 -20.16 42.41
N ALA A 59 42.35 -19.17 43.14
CA ALA A 59 41.15 -18.46 42.72
C ALA A 59 41.35 -17.66 41.42
N GLY A 60 42.53 -17.07 41.22
CA GLY A 60 42.92 -16.40 39.97
C GLY A 60 42.96 -17.36 38.77
N HIS A 61 43.62 -18.50 38.91
CA HIS A 61 43.71 -19.51 37.84
C HIS A 61 42.33 -20.14 37.52
N SER A 62 41.48 -20.35 38.52
CA SER A 62 40.10 -20.79 38.31
C SER A 62 39.26 -19.75 37.54
N ALA A 63 39.42 -18.46 37.87
CA ALA A 63 38.75 -17.37 37.16
C ALA A 63 39.23 -17.22 35.71
N ASP A 64 40.52 -17.41 35.45
CA ASP A 64 41.09 -17.38 34.10
C ASP A 64 40.61 -18.57 33.26
N ALA A 65 40.59 -19.78 33.83
CA ALA A 65 40.02 -20.96 33.18
C ALA A 65 38.52 -20.78 32.87
N ALA A 66 37.74 -20.23 33.80
CA ALA A 66 36.32 -19.95 33.61
C ALA A 66 36.08 -18.91 32.49
N ALA A 67 36.91 -17.87 32.39
CA ALA A 67 36.83 -16.87 31.33
C ALA A 67 37.16 -17.47 29.95
N MET A 68 38.21 -18.29 29.86
CA MET A 68 38.55 -19.01 28.61
C MET A 68 37.44 -19.99 28.20
N LEU A 69 36.85 -20.70 29.16
CA LEU A 69 35.75 -21.64 28.90
C LEU A 69 34.44 -20.93 28.47
N ASP A 70 34.17 -19.74 29.01
CA ASP A 70 33.07 -18.87 28.58
C ASP A 70 33.24 -18.45 27.10
N GLU A 71 34.44 -18.03 26.74
CA GLU A 71 34.79 -17.64 25.37
C GLU A 71 34.70 -18.82 24.40
N ILE A 72 35.38 -19.93 24.70
CA ILE A 72 35.31 -21.17 23.89
C ILE A 72 33.85 -21.61 23.72
N GLY A 73 33.06 -21.59 24.81
CA GLY A 73 31.65 -21.98 24.77
C GLY A 73 30.80 -21.09 23.86
N ARG A 74 30.95 -19.77 23.97
CA ARG A 74 30.23 -18.79 23.14
C ARG A 74 30.59 -18.91 21.67
N GLU A 75 31.88 -18.95 21.35
CA GLU A 75 32.37 -19.03 19.97
C GLU A 75 31.94 -20.34 19.31
N THR A 76 32.11 -21.45 20.01
CA THR A 76 31.69 -22.77 19.50
C THR A 76 30.19 -22.80 19.23
N ALA A 77 29.36 -22.24 20.13
CA ALA A 77 27.93 -22.16 19.92
C ALA A 77 27.56 -21.26 18.72
N ALA A 78 28.22 -20.11 18.57
CA ALA A 78 27.97 -19.17 17.47
C ALA A 78 28.31 -19.79 16.11
N GLU A 79 29.49 -20.42 15.98
CA GLU A 79 29.92 -21.07 14.74
C GLU A 79 28.97 -22.21 14.34
N LEU A 80 28.56 -23.04 15.31
CA LEU A 80 27.65 -24.15 15.05
C LEU A 80 26.25 -23.67 14.63
N MET A 81 25.79 -22.51 15.11
CA MET A 81 24.50 -21.94 14.72
C MET A 81 24.43 -21.49 13.26
N GLU A 82 25.56 -21.25 12.60
CA GLU A 82 25.62 -20.89 11.17
C GLU A 82 25.57 -22.11 10.24
N LEU A 83 25.78 -23.31 10.79
CA LEU A 83 25.86 -24.55 10.03
C LEU A 83 24.51 -25.28 9.97
N PRO A 84 24.23 -26.04 8.90
CA PRO A 84 23.02 -26.88 8.80
C PRO A 84 23.17 -28.15 9.65
N ILE A 85 23.11 -28.01 10.97
CA ILE A 85 23.34 -29.09 11.92
C ILE A 85 22.11 -30.02 12.03
N ARG A 86 22.34 -31.31 11.83
CA ARG A 86 21.35 -32.38 12.08
C ARG A 86 21.43 -32.91 13.51
N ASP A 87 22.64 -33.19 14.00
CA ASP A 87 22.91 -33.71 15.34
C ASP A 87 23.75 -32.70 16.14
N TRP A 88 23.07 -31.94 17.01
CA TRP A 88 23.70 -30.90 17.81
C TRP A 88 24.69 -31.47 18.83
N ASP A 89 24.33 -32.57 19.48
CA ASP A 89 25.14 -33.11 20.57
C ASP A 89 26.46 -33.68 20.00
N TYR A 90 26.41 -34.32 18.82
CA TYR A 90 27.61 -34.75 18.09
C TYR A 90 28.45 -33.56 17.63
N SER A 91 27.87 -32.60 16.90
CA SER A 91 28.61 -31.44 16.38
C SER A 91 29.22 -30.58 17.49
N TRP A 92 28.52 -30.42 18.62
CA TRP A 92 29.04 -29.77 19.82
C TRP A 92 30.27 -30.48 20.37
N SER A 93 30.19 -31.80 20.55
CA SER A 93 31.31 -32.56 21.12
C SER A 93 32.58 -32.49 20.25
N GLN A 94 32.42 -32.50 18.93
CA GLN A 94 33.52 -32.42 17.96
C GLN A 94 34.16 -31.04 17.91
N ALA A 95 33.40 -29.96 18.12
CA ALA A 95 33.92 -28.59 18.05
C ALA A 95 34.47 -28.10 19.41
N TYR A 96 33.77 -28.42 20.51
CA TYR A 96 34.11 -27.97 21.86
C TYR A 96 35.28 -28.79 22.46
N GLY A 97 35.28 -30.10 22.27
CA GLY A 97 36.25 -31.02 22.87
C GLY A 97 37.72 -30.67 22.57
N PRO A 98 38.11 -30.50 21.30
CA PRO A 98 39.48 -30.14 20.94
C PRO A 98 39.94 -28.79 21.53
N ARG A 99 39.07 -27.77 21.50
CA ARG A 99 39.38 -26.42 22.06
C ARG A 99 39.60 -26.46 23.57
N VAL A 100 38.78 -27.25 24.27
CA VAL A 100 38.98 -27.49 25.71
C VAL A 100 40.26 -28.25 25.98
N GLN A 101 40.60 -29.26 25.18
CA GLN A 101 41.87 -30.00 25.37
C GLN A 101 43.10 -29.11 25.13
N GLU A 102 43.04 -28.22 24.15
CA GLU A 102 44.07 -27.22 23.91
C GLU A 102 44.21 -26.25 25.08
N MET A 103 43.11 -25.71 25.61
CA MET A 103 43.12 -24.85 26.80
C MET A 103 43.65 -25.58 28.03
N LEU A 104 43.23 -26.83 28.27
CA LEU A 104 43.69 -27.64 29.42
C LEU A 104 45.19 -27.95 29.37
N SER A 105 45.84 -27.86 28.20
CA SER A 105 47.30 -28.05 28.07
C SER A 105 48.11 -26.90 28.69
N GLN A 106 47.48 -25.75 28.95
CA GLN A 106 48.09 -24.57 29.56
C GLN A 106 48.14 -24.66 31.10
N PHE A 107 47.39 -25.60 31.70
CA PHE A 107 47.31 -25.80 33.14
C PHE A 107 48.05 -27.08 33.56
N THR A 108 48.56 -27.12 34.79
CA THR A 108 49.31 -28.27 35.31
C THR A 108 48.80 -28.74 36.67
N GLY A 109 48.97 -30.03 36.96
CA GLY A 109 48.60 -30.60 38.27
C GLY A 109 47.13 -30.42 38.64
N GLU A 110 46.88 -29.92 39.85
CA GLU A 110 45.53 -29.74 40.42
C GLU A 110 44.68 -28.70 39.67
N GLU A 111 45.32 -27.67 39.09
CA GLU A 111 44.63 -26.62 38.32
C GLU A 111 43.99 -27.18 37.05
N ARG A 112 44.64 -28.17 36.43
CA ARG A 112 44.10 -28.84 35.24
C ARG A 112 42.88 -29.69 35.57
N GLU A 113 42.86 -30.34 36.72
CA GLU A 113 41.69 -31.13 37.16
C GLU A 113 40.52 -30.24 37.60
N GLU A 114 40.80 -29.06 38.16
CA GLU A 114 39.75 -28.05 38.42
C GLU A 114 39.20 -27.44 37.12
N ALA A 115 40.08 -27.03 36.20
CA ALA A 115 39.68 -26.53 34.88
C ALA A 115 38.91 -27.59 34.07
N ARG A 116 39.24 -28.88 34.22
CA ARG A 116 38.49 -29.99 33.63
C ARG A 116 37.08 -30.12 34.21
N ARG A 117 36.92 -30.01 35.53
CA ARG A 117 35.60 -30.02 36.17
C ARG A 117 34.76 -28.81 35.74
N LEU A 118 35.37 -27.63 35.64
CA LEU A 118 34.70 -26.44 35.13
C LEU A 118 34.30 -26.59 33.65
N SER A 119 35.12 -27.24 32.83
CA SER A 119 34.81 -27.42 31.41
C SER A 119 33.61 -28.33 31.15
N GLU A 120 33.38 -29.33 32.01
CA GLU A 120 32.16 -30.15 31.96
C GLU A 120 30.90 -29.31 32.23
N VAL A 121 30.95 -28.41 33.22
CA VAL A 121 29.83 -27.52 33.59
C VAL A 121 29.56 -26.49 32.50
N TYR A 122 30.59 -25.80 32.03
CA TYR A 122 30.48 -24.79 30.96
C TYR A 122 30.06 -25.45 29.64
N GLY A 123 30.64 -26.60 29.30
CA GLY A 123 30.28 -27.38 28.12
C GLY A 123 28.81 -27.79 28.11
N ALA A 124 28.29 -28.28 29.23
CA ALA A 124 26.88 -28.62 29.36
C ALA A 124 25.96 -27.38 29.23
N ARG A 125 26.32 -26.27 29.89
CA ARG A 125 25.55 -25.02 29.83
C ARG A 125 25.42 -24.49 28.40
N TYR A 126 26.55 -24.27 27.71
CA TYR A 126 26.52 -23.70 26.36
C TYR A 126 25.91 -24.64 25.33
N SER A 127 26.11 -25.97 25.49
CA SER A 127 25.42 -26.95 24.66
C SER A 127 23.90 -26.86 24.79
N LEU A 128 23.37 -26.75 26.01
CA LEU A 128 21.93 -26.60 26.26
C LEU A 128 21.38 -25.27 25.71
N GLU A 129 22.10 -24.16 25.94
CA GLU A 129 21.72 -22.85 25.41
C GLU A 129 21.71 -22.84 23.88
N GLY A 130 22.74 -23.39 23.25
CA GLY A 130 22.82 -23.49 21.79
C GLY A 130 21.76 -24.39 21.19
N ARG A 131 21.47 -25.55 21.80
CA ARG A 131 20.37 -26.44 21.39
C ARG A 131 19.02 -25.73 21.45
N ARG A 132 18.76 -25.00 22.54
CA ARG A 132 17.54 -24.20 22.67
C ARG A 132 17.45 -23.15 21.56
N ASN A 133 18.54 -22.44 21.28
CA ASN A 133 18.56 -21.41 20.24
C ASN A 133 18.35 -22.01 18.84
N LEU A 134 18.92 -23.18 18.54
CA LEU A 134 18.69 -23.91 17.30
C LEU A 134 17.22 -24.28 17.11
N GLU A 135 16.57 -24.81 18.15
CA GLU A 135 15.14 -25.15 18.11
C GLU A 135 14.25 -23.90 17.94
N LEU A 136 14.58 -22.79 18.62
CA LEU A 136 13.89 -21.53 18.42
C LEU A 136 14.03 -21.01 16.99
N GLU A 137 15.22 -21.15 16.38
CA GLU A 137 15.45 -20.71 15.01
C GLU A 137 14.69 -21.59 14.00
N ARG A 138 14.61 -22.91 14.24
CA ARG A 138 13.76 -23.83 13.47
C ARG A 138 12.29 -23.41 13.53
N VAL A 139 11.77 -23.10 14.72
CA VAL A 139 10.39 -22.61 14.89
C VAL A 139 10.17 -21.29 14.15
N ARG A 140 11.11 -20.34 14.22
CA ARG A 140 11.04 -19.08 13.47
C ARG A 140 11.04 -19.28 11.95
N GLN A 141 11.86 -20.21 11.44
CA GLN A 141 11.87 -20.55 10.02
C GLN A 141 10.54 -21.20 9.59
N SER A 142 10.01 -22.13 10.38
CA SER A 142 8.69 -22.73 10.12
C SER A 142 7.57 -21.68 10.13
N ARG A 143 7.61 -20.72 11.08
CA ARG A 143 6.65 -19.61 11.13
C ARG A 143 6.73 -18.74 9.87
N ARG A 144 7.93 -18.35 9.44
CA ARG A 144 8.13 -17.56 8.23
C ARG A 144 7.58 -18.26 6.99
N ARG A 145 7.94 -19.53 6.80
CA ARG A 145 7.41 -20.34 5.68
C ARG A 145 5.88 -20.44 5.73
N TRP A 146 5.32 -20.66 6.90
CA TRP A 146 3.85 -20.70 7.07
C TRP A 146 3.21 -19.35 6.70
N GLN A 147 3.76 -18.23 7.18
CA GLN A 147 3.28 -16.88 6.82
C GLN A 147 3.35 -16.64 5.32
N GLU A 148 4.47 -16.99 4.68
CA GLU A 148 4.65 -16.87 3.23
C GLU A 148 3.60 -17.68 2.45
N GLN A 149 3.24 -18.89 2.91
CA GLN A 149 2.20 -19.70 2.27
C GLN A 149 0.81 -19.06 2.39
N VAL A 150 0.46 -18.55 3.59
CA VAL A 150 -0.81 -17.84 3.81
C VAL A 150 -0.86 -16.60 2.92
N GLU A 151 0.19 -15.77 2.93
CA GLU A 151 0.24 -14.54 2.14
C GLU A 151 0.23 -14.81 0.64
N SER A 152 0.92 -15.84 0.16
CA SER A 152 0.91 -16.24 -1.24
C SER A 152 -0.49 -16.69 -1.70
N ALA A 153 -1.22 -17.44 -0.87
CA ALA A 153 -2.61 -17.82 -1.17
C ALA A 153 -3.53 -16.58 -1.18
N VAL A 154 -3.39 -15.69 -0.19
CA VAL A 154 -4.13 -14.42 -0.14
C VAL A 154 -3.86 -13.56 -1.37
N GLN A 155 -2.60 -13.42 -1.80
CA GLN A 155 -2.22 -12.64 -2.99
C GLN A 155 -2.79 -13.23 -4.28
N ARG A 156 -2.95 -14.55 -4.36
CA ARG A 156 -3.59 -15.23 -5.49
C ARG A 156 -5.12 -15.12 -5.49
N GLY A 157 -5.73 -14.59 -4.43
CA GLY A 157 -7.18 -14.55 -4.28
C GLY A 157 -7.82 -15.90 -3.91
N ASP A 158 -7.01 -16.88 -3.50
CA ASP A 158 -7.48 -18.22 -3.12
C ASP A 158 -7.82 -18.25 -1.62
N SER A 159 -9.08 -17.94 -1.32
CA SER A 159 -9.56 -17.83 0.07
C SER A 159 -9.62 -19.18 0.78
N GLU A 160 -9.87 -20.28 0.04
CA GLU A 160 -9.95 -21.62 0.61
C GLU A 160 -8.56 -22.09 1.02
N ALA A 161 -7.57 -22.05 0.10
CA ALA A 161 -6.20 -22.42 0.41
C ALA A 161 -5.59 -21.55 1.51
N ALA A 162 -5.88 -20.24 1.52
CA ALA A 162 -5.41 -19.34 2.57
C ALA A 162 -5.99 -19.72 3.95
N CYS A 163 -7.28 -20.08 4.03
CA CYS A 163 -7.90 -20.54 5.27
C CYS A 163 -7.36 -21.89 5.72
N GLU A 164 -7.12 -22.82 4.79
CA GLU A 164 -6.52 -24.12 5.10
C GLU A 164 -5.13 -23.96 5.73
N TRP A 165 -4.30 -23.06 5.19
CA TRP A 165 -2.99 -22.76 5.79
C TRP A 165 -3.12 -22.17 7.19
N VAL A 166 -4.10 -21.28 7.43
CA VAL A 166 -4.37 -20.74 8.77
C VAL A 166 -4.79 -21.85 9.74
N GLU A 167 -5.68 -22.76 9.34
CA GLU A 167 -6.10 -23.93 10.14
C GLU A 167 -4.93 -24.89 10.43
N GLN A 168 -4.02 -25.10 9.48
CA GLN A 168 -2.81 -25.90 9.73
C GLN A 168 -1.87 -25.26 10.77
N GLY A 169 -1.93 -23.93 10.93
CA GLY A 169 -1.19 -23.18 11.94
C GLY A 169 -1.89 -23.06 13.30
N ARG A 170 -3.09 -23.64 13.45
CA ARG A 170 -3.91 -23.54 14.66
C ARG A 170 -3.18 -24.06 15.90
N GLY A 171 -3.22 -23.27 16.97
CA GLY A 171 -2.62 -23.60 18.27
C GLY A 171 -1.09 -23.57 18.29
N VAL A 172 -0.43 -23.35 17.14
CA VAL A 172 1.04 -23.27 17.02
C VAL A 172 1.47 -21.86 16.62
N PHE A 173 0.91 -21.34 15.53
CA PHE A 173 1.21 -19.99 15.01
C PHE A 173 0.05 -19.01 15.22
N VAL A 174 -1.18 -19.53 15.32
CA VAL A 174 -2.38 -18.74 15.61
C VAL A 174 -3.02 -19.25 16.91
N PRO A 175 -3.18 -18.40 17.93
CA PRO A 175 -3.88 -18.77 19.17
C PRO A 175 -5.33 -19.17 18.92
N GLU A 176 -5.84 -20.16 19.68
CA GLU A 176 -7.21 -20.68 19.48
C GLU A 176 -8.30 -19.62 19.67
N GLY A 177 -8.09 -18.67 20.58
CA GLY A 177 -9.01 -17.54 20.81
C GLY A 177 -9.07 -16.54 19.64
N GLU A 178 -8.05 -16.50 18.78
CA GLU A 178 -7.95 -15.55 17.66
C GLU A 178 -8.34 -16.19 16.31
N MET A 179 -8.47 -17.52 16.25
CA MET A 179 -8.67 -18.28 15.00
C MET A 179 -9.80 -17.71 14.13
N GLN A 180 -10.97 -17.43 14.72
CA GLN A 180 -12.11 -16.92 13.96
C GLN A 180 -11.85 -15.54 13.38
N GLN A 181 -11.17 -14.67 14.13
CA GLN A 181 -10.80 -13.34 13.65
C GLN A 181 -9.76 -13.44 12.52
N THR A 182 -8.74 -14.28 12.68
CA THR A 182 -7.70 -14.49 11.65
C THR A 182 -8.29 -15.07 10.37
N LEU A 183 -9.19 -16.07 10.46
CA LEU A 183 -9.86 -16.64 9.29
C LEU A 183 -10.71 -15.60 8.56
N ARG A 184 -11.50 -14.79 9.28
CA ARG A 184 -12.29 -13.70 8.67
C ARG A 184 -11.40 -12.67 7.98
N SER A 185 -10.34 -12.22 8.65
CA SER A 185 -9.38 -11.27 8.07
C SER A 185 -8.70 -11.84 6.83
N THR A 186 -8.24 -13.09 6.87
CA THR A 186 -7.61 -13.77 5.73
C THR A 186 -8.58 -13.89 4.54
N ARG A 187 -9.85 -14.26 4.78
CA ARG A 187 -10.89 -14.29 3.73
C ARG A 187 -11.13 -12.91 3.14
N SER A 188 -11.29 -11.89 4.00
CA SER A 188 -11.51 -10.50 3.58
C SER A 188 -10.37 -10.01 2.67
N ARG A 189 -9.12 -10.20 3.08
CA ARG A 189 -7.92 -9.83 2.31
C ARG A 189 -7.80 -10.61 1.00
N SER A 190 -8.15 -11.89 1.01
CA SER A 190 -8.14 -12.73 -0.20
C SER A 190 -9.19 -12.23 -1.21
N LEU A 191 -10.42 -12.00 -0.76
CA LEU A 191 -11.48 -11.41 -1.58
C LEU A 191 -11.07 -10.04 -2.14
N GLN A 192 -10.41 -9.21 -1.33
CA GLN A 192 -9.89 -7.93 -1.79
C GLN A 192 -8.93 -8.09 -2.98
N ASN A 193 -7.97 -9.01 -2.89
CA ASN A 193 -7.03 -9.25 -3.98
C ASN A 193 -7.73 -9.81 -5.23
N THR A 194 -8.72 -10.69 -5.05
CA THR A 194 -9.54 -11.19 -6.18
C THR A 194 -10.22 -10.03 -6.91
N TRP A 195 -10.89 -9.14 -6.17
CA TRP A 195 -11.54 -7.97 -6.74
C TRP A 195 -10.55 -7.02 -7.43
N GLN A 196 -9.36 -6.82 -6.87
CA GLN A 196 -8.32 -6.00 -7.48
C GLN A 196 -7.81 -6.60 -8.79
N GLN A 197 -7.59 -7.92 -8.84
CA GLN A 197 -7.16 -8.61 -10.05
C GLN A 197 -8.24 -8.56 -11.14
N LEU A 198 -9.51 -8.80 -10.78
CA LEU A 198 -10.64 -8.69 -11.71
C LEU A 198 -10.77 -7.27 -12.27
N LEU A 199 -10.62 -6.26 -11.41
CA LEU A 199 -10.69 -4.85 -11.81
C LEU A 199 -9.60 -4.49 -12.83
N GLN A 200 -8.40 -5.05 -12.69
CA GLN A 200 -7.30 -4.85 -13.64
C GLN A 200 -7.53 -5.57 -14.98
N GLN A 201 -8.13 -6.75 -14.95
CA GLN A 201 -8.37 -7.56 -16.15
C GLN A 201 -9.56 -7.06 -16.96
N ASN A 202 -10.70 -6.85 -16.30
CA ASN A 202 -11.98 -6.49 -16.93
C ASN A 202 -12.71 -5.47 -16.06
N PRO A 203 -12.37 -4.17 -16.17
CA PRO A 203 -12.88 -3.16 -15.25
C PRO A 203 -14.39 -2.94 -15.37
N HIS A 204 -14.97 -3.00 -16.58
CA HIS A 204 -16.41 -2.84 -16.79
C HIS A 204 -17.23 -3.97 -16.14
N ASP A 205 -16.88 -5.23 -16.43
CA ASP A 205 -17.62 -6.39 -15.90
C ASP A 205 -17.47 -6.48 -14.38
N THR A 206 -16.30 -6.13 -13.86
CA THR A 206 -16.03 -6.09 -12.41
C THR A 206 -16.88 -5.03 -11.72
N LEU A 207 -16.96 -3.81 -12.26
CA LEU A 207 -17.82 -2.76 -11.71
C LEU A 207 -19.30 -3.14 -11.77
N ALA A 208 -19.73 -3.80 -12.85
CA ALA A 208 -21.10 -4.29 -12.99
C ALA A 208 -21.42 -5.39 -11.96
N ALA A 209 -20.50 -6.32 -11.74
CA ALA A 209 -20.62 -7.36 -10.72
C ALA A 209 -20.64 -6.76 -9.30
N TRP A 210 -19.80 -5.76 -9.03
CA TRP A 210 -19.68 -5.09 -7.72
C TRP A 210 -20.98 -4.42 -7.25
N GLN A 211 -21.82 -3.97 -8.19
CA GLN A 211 -23.12 -3.38 -7.88
C GLN A 211 -24.16 -4.40 -7.40
N ARG A 212 -23.95 -5.68 -7.67
CA ARG A 212 -24.89 -6.72 -7.26
C ARG A 212 -24.87 -6.88 -5.73
N PRO A 213 -26.03 -7.01 -5.07
CA PRO A 213 -26.08 -7.18 -3.61
C PRO A 213 -25.35 -8.42 -3.10
N ASP A 214 -25.28 -9.47 -3.93
CA ASP A 214 -24.74 -10.80 -3.63
C ASP A 214 -23.28 -11.00 -4.08
N ALA A 215 -22.58 -9.93 -4.46
CA ALA A 215 -21.25 -10.01 -5.07
C ALA A 215 -20.14 -10.61 -4.19
N GLY A 216 -20.38 -10.93 -2.91
CA GLY A 216 -19.35 -11.45 -2.02
C GLY A 216 -18.27 -10.40 -1.74
N LYS A 217 -18.64 -9.35 -1.01
CA LYS A 217 -17.75 -8.23 -0.66
C LYS A 217 -16.87 -8.58 0.55
N PRO A 218 -15.68 -7.97 0.69
CA PRO A 218 -14.86 -8.14 1.89
C PRO A 218 -15.63 -7.74 3.15
N GLU A 219 -15.46 -8.50 4.23
CA GLU A 219 -16.10 -8.24 5.53
C GLU A 219 -15.38 -7.14 6.33
N GLY A 220 -14.09 -6.93 6.06
CA GLY A 220 -13.28 -5.93 6.76
C GLY A 220 -13.53 -4.51 6.22
N GLU A 221 -13.71 -3.56 7.14
CA GLU A 221 -14.04 -2.16 6.78
C GLU A 221 -12.92 -1.48 5.98
N GLU A 222 -11.65 -1.75 6.31
CA GLU A 222 -10.50 -1.13 5.63
C GLU A 222 -10.35 -1.67 4.21
N GLU A 223 -10.45 -2.99 4.03
CA GLU A 223 -10.40 -3.64 2.72
C GLU A 223 -11.56 -3.19 1.83
N LEU A 224 -12.77 -3.10 2.40
CA LEU A 224 -13.96 -2.62 1.71
C LEU A 224 -13.80 -1.16 1.26
N ARG A 225 -13.42 -0.24 2.17
CA ARG A 225 -13.20 1.17 1.83
C ARG A 225 -12.11 1.35 0.78
N SER A 226 -11.03 0.57 0.88
CA SER A 226 -9.94 0.59 -0.10
C SER A 226 -10.45 0.19 -1.49
N LEU A 227 -11.22 -0.89 -1.60
CA LEU A 227 -11.85 -1.27 -2.87
C LEU A 227 -12.85 -0.24 -3.36
N GLU A 228 -13.72 0.31 -2.51
CA GLU A 228 -14.71 1.31 -2.93
C GLU A 228 -14.05 2.56 -3.52
N ASN A 229 -12.92 2.99 -2.93
CA ASN A 229 -12.11 4.07 -3.47
C ASN A 229 -11.50 3.70 -4.82
N GLN A 230 -10.92 2.50 -4.96
CA GLN A 230 -10.38 2.01 -6.23
C GLN A 230 -11.46 1.91 -7.31
N MET A 231 -12.62 1.33 -6.99
CA MET A 231 -13.77 1.21 -7.89
C MET A 231 -14.26 2.60 -8.34
N SER A 232 -14.30 3.58 -7.43
CA SER A 232 -14.70 4.95 -7.74
C SER A 232 -13.70 5.65 -8.65
N GLN A 233 -12.39 5.45 -8.41
CA GLN A 233 -11.32 5.97 -9.27
C GLN A 233 -11.35 5.32 -10.67
N THR A 234 -11.52 4.00 -10.74
CA THR A 234 -11.66 3.29 -12.02
C THR A 234 -12.89 3.75 -12.76
N ARG A 235 -14.04 3.93 -12.09
CA ARG A 235 -15.26 4.46 -12.71
C ARG A 235 -15.02 5.86 -13.28
N ALA A 236 -14.38 6.76 -12.55
CA ALA A 236 -14.04 8.10 -13.02
C ALA A 236 -13.08 8.05 -14.23
N SER A 237 -12.09 7.16 -14.21
CA SER A 237 -11.17 6.97 -15.32
C SER A 237 -11.88 6.44 -16.58
N LEU A 238 -12.74 5.43 -16.43
CA LEU A 238 -13.54 4.89 -17.53
C LEU A 238 -14.53 5.93 -18.07
N PHE A 239 -15.10 6.76 -17.21
CA PHE A 239 -15.98 7.86 -17.62
C PHE A 239 -15.25 8.86 -18.51
N SER A 240 -14.05 9.30 -18.12
CA SER A 240 -13.23 10.17 -18.95
C SER A 240 -12.79 9.50 -20.25
N GLN A 241 -12.41 8.22 -20.22
CA GLN A 241 -12.04 7.47 -21.43
C GLN A 241 -13.21 7.37 -22.41
N LEU A 242 -14.40 7.03 -21.91
CA LEU A 242 -15.63 6.98 -22.71
C LEU A 242 -15.94 8.34 -23.33
N ALA A 243 -15.79 9.43 -22.58
CA ALA A 243 -16.00 10.78 -23.09
C ALA A 243 -15.06 11.10 -24.27
N GLU A 244 -13.78 10.74 -24.19
CA GLU A 244 -12.83 10.94 -25.29
C GLU A 244 -13.14 10.04 -26.50
N GLN A 245 -13.47 8.76 -26.26
CA GLN A 245 -13.83 7.82 -27.32
C GLN A 245 -15.06 8.29 -28.10
N LEU A 246 -16.11 8.72 -27.38
CA LEU A 246 -17.32 9.26 -28.00
C LEU A 246 -17.05 10.57 -28.74
N SER A 247 -16.21 11.46 -28.21
CA SER A 247 -15.81 12.69 -28.92
C SER A 247 -15.12 12.35 -30.24
N ALA A 248 -14.16 11.43 -30.22
CA ALA A 248 -13.43 11.00 -31.41
C ALA A 248 -14.35 10.36 -32.46
N ALA A 249 -15.29 9.50 -32.05
CA ALA A 249 -16.27 8.90 -32.96
C ALA A 249 -17.14 9.97 -33.64
N VAL A 250 -17.65 10.94 -32.88
CA VAL A 250 -18.49 12.03 -33.43
C VAL A 250 -17.71 12.88 -34.43
N GLU A 251 -16.42 13.14 -34.18
CA GLU A 251 -15.57 13.89 -35.12
C GLU A 251 -15.37 13.17 -36.45
N LEU A 252 -15.30 11.85 -36.42
CA LEU A 252 -15.30 11.00 -37.63
C LEU A 252 -16.68 10.93 -38.30
N GLY A 253 -17.72 11.49 -37.67
CA GLY A 253 -19.11 11.43 -38.14
C GLY A 253 -19.78 10.08 -37.85
N GLU A 254 -19.17 9.27 -36.99
CA GLU A 254 -19.69 7.98 -36.57
C GLU A 254 -20.72 8.14 -35.44
N GLU A 255 -21.55 7.12 -35.27
CA GLU A 255 -22.47 7.05 -34.14
C GLU A 255 -21.82 6.33 -32.96
N PRO A 256 -22.18 6.69 -31.72
CA PRO A 256 -21.80 5.94 -30.53
C PRO A 256 -22.14 4.44 -30.66
N ASP A 257 -21.19 3.56 -30.33
CA ASP A 257 -21.47 2.13 -30.28
C ASP A 257 -22.46 1.84 -29.13
N SER A 258 -23.64 1.34 -29.49
CA SER A 258 -24.69 1.01 -28.52
C SER A 258 -24.23 -0.05 -27.52
N ARG A 259 -23.38 -1.00 -27.93
CA ARG A 259 -22.85 -2.04 -27.02
C ARG A 259 -21.89 -1.47 -25.99
N GLU A 260 -21.10 -0.47 -26.37
CA GLU A 260 -20.18 0.21 -25.46
C GLU A 260 -20.96 1.04 -24.43
N LEU A 261 -21.99 1.75 -24.87
CA LEU A 261 -22.89 2.48 -23.97
C LEU A 261 -23.65 1.55 -23.01
N GLU A 262 -24.13 0.40 -23.48
CA GLU A 262 -24.75 -0.63 -22.64
C GLU A 262 -23.79 -1.15 -21.56
N ARG A 263 -22.53 -1.43 -21.93
CA ARG A 263 -21.48 -1.84 -20.97
C ARG A 263 -21.16 -0.74 -19.97
N ALA A 264 -21.10 0.51 -20.40
CA ALA A 264 -20.85 1.65 -19.53
C ALA A 264 -22.00 1.86 -18.52
N VAL A 265 -23.26 1.69 -18.94
CA VAL A 265 -24.43 1.71 -18.05
C VAL A 265 -24.39 0.54 -17.06
N ALA A 266 -24.12 -0.68 -17.54
CA ALA A 266 -24.04 -1.86 -16.67
C ALA A 266 -22.95 -1.70 -15.60
N ALA A 267 -21.81 -1.09 -15.95
CA ALA A 267 -20.72 -0.76 -15.03
C ALA A 267 -21.04 0.46 -14.12
N GLY A 268 -22.18 1.14 -14.34
CA GLY A 268 -22.57 2.36 -13.63
C GLY A 268 -21.65 3.54 -13.88
N VAL A 269 -20.95 3.55 -15.02
CA VAL A 269 -20.09 4.66 -15.47
C VAL A 269 -20.95 5.83 -15.92
N ILE A 270 -22.07 5.54 -16.59
CA ILE A 270 -23.05 6.54 -17.06
C ILE A 270 -24.47 6.14 -16.63
N PRO A 271 -25.41 7.10 -16.50
CA PRO A 271 -26.78 6.80 -16.13
C PRO A 271 -27.55 6.07 -17.25
N ALA A 272 -28.45 5.17 -16.87
CA ALA A 272 -29.24 4.36 -17.80
C ALA A 272 -30.18 5.19 -18.70
N ASP A 273 -30.53 6.41 -18.29
CA ASP A 273 -31.42 7.28 -19.06
C ASP A 273 -30.81 7.74 -20.39
N LEU A 274 -29.47 7.74 -20.52
CA LEU A 274 -28.79 8.05 -21.77
C LEU A 274 -29.04 7.00 -22.87
N LEU A 275 -29.34 5.75 -22.49
CA LEU A 275 -29.74 4.71 -23.46
C LEU A 275 -31.18 4.89 -23.94
N LYS A 276 -32.05 5.48 -23.11
CA LYS A 276 -33.47 5.71 -23.45
C LYS A 276 -33.65 6.87 -24.44
N GLY A 277 -32.63 7.71 -24.60
CA GLY A 277 -32.60 8.91 -25.45
C GLY A 277 -32.51 8.67 -26.96
N GLN A 278 -32.76 7.45 -27.47
CA GLN A 278 -32.87 7.17 -28.92
C GLN A 278 -34.16 7.77 -29.54
N HIS A 279 -34.46 9.02 -29.23
CA HIS A 279 -35.49 9.80 -29.90
C HIS A 279 -35.13 10.00 -31.38
N PRO A 280 -36.12 10.19 -32.28
CA PRO A 280 -35.83 10.54 -33.66
C PRO A 280 -34.96 11.80 -33.68
N ARG A 281 -33.86 11.75 -34.44
CA ARG A 281 -32.92 12.87 -34.52
C ARG A 281 -33.65 14.10 -35.05
N ARG A 282 -33.59 15.18 -34.28
CA ARG A 282 -34.18 16.46 -34.64
C ARG A 282 -33.08 17.51 -34.63
N ALA A 283 -33.03 18.32 -35.69
CA ALA A 283 -32.18 19.50 -35.69
C ALA A 283 -32.59 20.42 -34.53
N LEU A 284 -31.60 20.87 -33.77
CA LEU A 284 -31.82 21.84 -32.69
C LEU A 284 -32.42 23.13 -33.25
N GLU A 285 -33.44 23.64 -32.58
CA GLU A 285 -33.91 25.00 -32.81
C GLU A 285 -32.82 26.01 -32.39
N THR A 286 -32.86 27.23 -32.93
CA THR A 286 -31.88 28.29 -32.64
C THR A 286 -31.73 28.52 -31.14
N ALA A 287 -32.84 28.54 -30.41
CA ALA A 287 -32.85 28.71 -28.96
C ALA A 287 -32.10 27.58 -28.22
N GLU A 288 -32.30 26.34 -28.63
CA GLU A 288 -31.65 25.16 -28.04
C GLU A 288 -30.14 25.17 -28.34
N LEU A 289 -29.75 25.53 -29.56
CA LEU A 289 -28.35 25.65 -29.95
C LEU A 289 -27.63 26.76 -29.14
N CYS A 290 -28.26 27.93 -28.97
CA CYS A 290 -27.70 29.01 -28.14
C CYS A 290 -27.51 28.58 -26.68
N ASN A 291 -28.44 27.78 -26.14
CA ASN A 291 -28.31 27.19 -24.81
C ASN A 291 -27.17 26.18 -24.71
N TRP A 292 -26.98 25.32 -25.72
CA TRP A 292 -25.84 24.41 -25.79
C TRP A 292 -24.51 25.17 -25.85
N MET A 293 -24.40 26.19 -26.72
CA MET A 293 -23.20 27.02 -26.83
C MET A 293 -22.89 27.71 -25.50
N ARG A 294 -23.90 28.25 -24.81
CA ARG A 294 -23.74 28.82 -23.47
C ARG A 294 -23.21 27.80 -22.47
N ARG A 295 -23.82 26.62 -22.43
CA ARG A 295 -23.42 25.54 -21.53
C ARG A 295 -21.96 25.15 -21.76
N ILE A 296 -21.52 25.12 -23.01
CA ILE A 296 -20.13 24.88 -23.38
C ILE A 296 -19.22 26.06 -22.99
N ASP A 297 -19.65 27.31 -23.14
CA ASP A 297 -18.77 28.44 -22.80
C ASP A 297 -18.57 28.59 -21.28
N GLU A 298 -19.59 28.23 -20.50
CA GLU A 298 -19.61 28.42 -19.05
C GLU A 298 -19.15 27.20 -18.23
N HIS A 299 -18.85 26.06 -18.88
CA HIS A 299 -18.44 24.84 -18.19
C HIS A 299 -17.08 24.98 -17.47
N THR A 300 -16.90 24.17 -16.44
CA THR A 300 -15.61 23.96 -15.78
C THR A 300 -14.88 22.76 -16.38
N ALA A 301 -13.54 22.71 -16.27
CA ALA A 301 -12.74 21.59 -16.76
C ALA A 301 -13.18 20.23 -16.14
N ALA A 302 -13.72 20.22 -14.93
CA ALA A 302 -14.24 19.01 -14.29
C ALA A 302 -15.55 18.49 -14.93
N GLU A 303 -16.32 19.38 -15.59
CA GLU A 303 -17.59 19.04 -16.25
C GLU A 303 -17.39 18.66 -17.74
N GLU A 304 -16.20 18.87 -18.30
CA GLU A 304 -15.90 18.63 -19.72
C GLU A 304 -16.21 17.18 -20.16
N PRO A 305 -15.85 16.12 -19.42
CA PRO A 305 -16.16 14.77 -19.85
C PRO A 305 -17.68 14.48 -19.91
N GLN A 306 -18.45 15.03 -18.95
CA GLN A 306 -19.91 14.93 -18.97
C GLN A 306 -20.49 15.66 -20.19
N LEU A 307 -19.96 16.83 -20.52
CA LEU A 307 -20.40 17.62 -21.66
C LEU A 307 -20.15 16.88 -22.99
N LYS A 308 -18.98 16.24 -23.14
CA LYS A 308 -18.67 15.40 -24.32
C LYS A 308 -19.66 14.24 -24.47
N ILE A 309 -19.97 13.52 -23.39
CA ILE A 309 -20.95 12.42 -23.39
C ILE A 309 -22.33 12.94 -23.76
N ASP A 310 -22.77 14.04 -23.14
CA ASP A 310 -24.08 14.62 -23.42
C ASP A 310 -24.23 15.06 -24.87
N ILE A 311 -23.20 15.68 -25.47
CA ILE A 311 -23.22 16.08 -26.89
C ILE A 311 -23.23 14.84 -27.79
N ALA A 312 -22.40 13.84 -27.50
CA ALA A 312 -22.29 12.64 -28.31
C ALA A 312 -23.57 11.79 -28.31
N THR A 313 -24.27 11.75 -27.17
CA THR A 313 -25.51 10.98 -26.97
C THR A 313 -26.78 11.79 -27.24
N ALA A 314 -26.68 13.10 -27.49
CA ALA A 314 -27.84 13.93 -27.80
C ALA A 314 -28.53 13.46 -29.11
N PRO A 315 -29.88 13.50 -29.17
CA PRO A 315 -30.67 13.10 -30.34
C PRO A 315 -30.67 14.20 -31.42
N ILE A 316 -29.48 14.67 -31.80
CA ILE A 316 -29.27 15.77 -32.77
C ILE A 316 -28.44 15.29 -33.98
N PRO A 317 -28.51 15.95 -35.14
CA PRO A 317 -27.73 15.60 -36.32
C PRO A 317 -26.23 15.60 -36.08
N ALA A 318 -25.50 14.71 -36.77
CA ALA A 318 -24.05 14.55 -36.62
C ALA A 318 -23.27 15.86 -36.82
N ALA A 319 -23.65 16.67 -37.82
CA ALA A 319 -23.03 17.97 -38.08
C ALA A 319 -23.14 18.94 -36.88
N GLN A 320 -24.28 18.95 -36.18
CA GLN A 320 -24.45 19.79 -34.99
C GLN A 320 -23.63 19.25 -33.81
N ARG A 321 -23.54 17.92 -33.64
CA ARG A 321 -22.65 17.34 -32.60
C ARG A 321 -21.18 17.71 -32.85
N GLN A 322 -20.73 17.62 -34.10
CA GLN A 322 -19.38 18.02 -34.49
C GLN A 322 -19.11 19.50 -34.21
N GLN A 323 -20.05 20.39 -34.56
CA GLN A 323 -19.93 21.81 -34.26
C GLN A 323 -19.82 22.08 -32.76
N LEU A 324 -20.66 21.43 -31.94
CA LEU A 324 -20.64 21.59 -30.49
C LEU A 324 -19.34 21.04 -29.87
N LEU A 325 -18.85 19.87 -30.31
CA LEU A 325 -17.56 19.34 -29.83
C LEU A 325 -16.37 20.20 -30.25
N GLN A 326 -16.41 20.76 -31.47
CA GLN A 326 -15.37 21.69 -31.89
C GLN A 326 -15.35 22.94 -30.99
N ARG A 327 -16.51 23.45 -30.60
CA ARG A 327 -16.62 24.54 -29.63
C ARG A 327 -16.08 24.17 -28.24
N VAL A 328 -16.33 22.94 -27.76
CA VAL A 328 -15.75 22.43 -26.51
C VAL A 328 -14.22 22.50 -26.56
N ARG A 329 -13.63 21.98 -27.63
CA ARG A 329 -12.17 22.01 -27.84
C ARG A 329 -11.60 23.42 -27.93
N THR A 330 -12.26 24.30 -28.68
CA THR A 330 -11.83 25.70 -28.77
C THR A 330 -11.87 26.36 -27.40
N THR A 331 -12.94 26.14 -26.63
CA THR A 331 -13.10 26.72 -25.29
C THR A 331 -12.06 26.19 -24.30
N ALA A 332 -11.74 24.89 -24.35
CA ALA A 332 -10.74 24.27 -23.49
C ALA A 332 -9.32 24.84 -23.70
N ASN A 333 -9.03 25.36 -24.90
CA ASN A 333 -7.74 26.00 -25.23
C ASN A 333 -7.66 27.49 -24.84
N LEU A 334 -8.74 28.08 -24.34
CA LEU A 334 -8.77 29.48 -23.91
C LEU A 334 -8.31 29.62 -22.46
N PRO A 335 -7.74 30.79 -22.07
CA PRO A 335 -7.47 31.08 -20.68
C PRO A 335 -8.73 30.98 -19.80
N PRO A 336 -8.61 30.50 -18.55
CA PRO A 336 -9.76 30.27 -17.68
C PRO A 336 -10.63 31.51 -17.51
N GLY A 337 -11.94 31.37 -17.68
CA GLY A 337 -12.92 32.41 -17.42
C GLY A 337 -13.18 33.41 -18.55
N ILE A 338 -12.37 33.45 -19.62
CA ILE A 338 -12.60 34.36 -20.75
C ILE A 338 -13.91 33.99 -21.48
N SER A 339 -14.04 32.74 -21.92
CA SER A 339 -15.26 32.27 -22.60
C SER A 339 -16.50 32.43 -21.72
N ARG A 340 -16.37 32.08 -20.43
CA ARG A 340 -17.44 32.23 -19.44
C ARG A 340 -17.90 33.68 -19.27
N ASN A 341 -16.96 34.63 -19.18
CA ASN A 341 -17.28 36.04 -19.04
C ASN A 341 -17.94 36.59 -20.31
N ALA A 342 -17.39 36.27 -21.48
CA ALA A 342 -17.97 36.66 -22.76
C ALA A 342 -19.40 36.14 -22.91
N SER A 343 -19.63 34.85 -22.65
CA SER A 343 -20.95 34.22 -22.72
C SER A 343 -21.95 34.87 -21.76
N ARG A 344 -21.54 35.13 -20.51
CA ARG A 344 -22.39 35.82 -19.52
C ARG A 344 -22.75 37.24 -19.92
N THR A 345 -21.81 37.99 -20.48
CA THR A 345 -22.06 39.34 -20.98
C THR A 345 -23.06 39.32 -22.14
N LEU A 346 -22.86 38.43 -23.13
CA LEU A 346 -23.79 38.28 -24.25
C LEU A 346 -25.19 37.89 -23.78
N TRP A 347 -25.31 36.96 -22.84
CA TRP A 347 -26.59 36.57 -22.26
C TRP A 347 -27.26 37.69 -21.45
N SER A 348 -26.47 38.53 -20.77
CA SER A 348 -26.98 39.72 -20.08
C SER A 348 -27.54 40.74 -21.07
N LEU A 349 -26.82 41.01 -22.16
CA LEU A 349 -27.27 41.90 -23.22
C LEU A 349 -28.57 41.40 -23.86
N TYR A 350 -28.63 40.10 -24.21
CA TYR A 350 -29.85 39.47 -24.72
C TYR A 350 -31.03 39.65 -23.76
N ARG A 351 -30.86 39.31 -22.47
CA ARG A 351 -31.94 39.46 -21.47
C ARG A 351 -32.39 40.90 -21.25
N SER A 352 -31.47 41.85 -21.42
CA SER A 352 -31.81 43.29 -21.33
C SER A 352 -32.53 43.83 -22.57
N GLY A 353 -32.76 43.00 -23.59
CA GLY A 353 -33.45 43.38 -24.81
C GLY A 353 -32.58 44.13 -25.82
N ARG A 354 -31.25 44.12 -25.65
CA ARG A 354 -30.30 44.84 -26.51
C ARG A 354 -30.21 44.30 -27.93
N PHE A 355 -30.71 43.07 -28.17
CA PHE A 355 -30.75 42.43 -29.49
C PHE A 355 -32.17 42.32 -30.05
N GLY A 356 -33.14 43.03 -29.47
CA GLY A 356 -34.58 42.85 -29.69
C GLY A 356 -35.28 42.19 -28.50
N CYS A 357 -36.56 41.85 -28.66
CA CYS A 357 -37.35 41.25 -27.59
C CYS A 357 -36.80 39.86 -27.19
N PRO A 358 -36.52 39.61 -25.90
CA PRO A 358 -36.14 38.27 -25.45
C PRO A 358 -37.24 37.26 -25.78
N GLY A 359 -36.85 36.13 -26.39
CA GLY A 359 -37.77 35.09 -26.86
C GLY A 359 -38.17 35.23 -28.33
N ASP A 360 -37.83 36.33 -28.98
CA ASP A 360 -37.97 36.48 -30.43
C ASP A 360 -36.90 35.69 -31.19
N GLU A 361 -37.28 35.16 -32.35
CA GLU A 361 -36.41 34.34 -33.18
C GLU A 361 -35.24 35.16 -33.73
N GLN A 362 -35.47 36.41 -34.16
CA GLN A 362 -34.42 37.30 -34.66
C GLN A 362 -33.40 37.66 -33.57
N ALA A 363 -33.87 37.93 -32.35
CA ALA A 363 -33.00 38.19 -31.20
C ALA A 363 -32.15 36.96 -30.85
N MET A 364 -32.71 35.75 -30.96
CA MET A 364 -31.98 34.50 -30.75
C MET A 364 -30.97 34.20 -31.86
N GLN A 365 -31.31 34.47 -33.12
CA GLN A 365 -30.38 34.36 -34.25
C GLN A 365 -29.21 35.34 -34.09
N CYS A 366 -29.49 36.58 -33.66
CA CYS A 366 -28.47 37.58 -33.36
C CYS A 366 -27.54 37.11 -32.23
N LEU A 367 -28.09 36.59 -31.12
CA LEU A 367 -27.32 36.03 -30.02
C LEU A 367 -26.42 34.87 -30.49
N GLY A 368 -26.97 33.93 -31.27
CA GLY A 368 -26.21 32.79 -31.76
C GLY A 368 -25.03 33.21 -32.64
N ARG A 369 -25.23 34.17 -33.54
CA ARG A 369 -24.15 34.78 -34.34
C ARG A 369 -23.07 35.41 -33.46
N LEU A 370 -23.45 36.21 -32.46
CA LEU A 370 -22.49 36.86 -31.56
C LEU A 370 -21.73 35.85 -30.67
N GLN A 371 -22.38 34.74 -30.27
CA GLN A 371 -21.70 33.64 -29.57
C GLN A 371 -20.64 32.98 -30.44
N GLU A 372 -20.87 32.85 -31.74
CA GLU A 372 -19.89 32.31 -32.70
C GLU A 372 -18.75 33.30 -32.97
N GLU A 373 -19.08 34.57 -33.26
CA GLU A 373 -18.08 35.64 -33.47
C GLU A 373 -17.18 35.83 -32.24
N SER A 374 -17.76 35.79 -31.04
CA SER A 374 -16.99 35.92 -29.80
C SER A 374 -15.96 34.79 -29.65
N LEU A 375 -16.34 33.55 -29.96
CA LEU A 375 -15.45 32.41 -29.86
C LEU A 375 -14.31 32.49 -30.88
N GLN A 376 -14.60 32.87 -32.12
CA GLN A 376 -13.60 33.04 -33.18
C GLN A 376 -12.58 34.14 -32.84
N ARG A 377 -13.05 35.25 -32.25
CA ARG A 377 -12.18 36.33 -31.75
C ARG A 377 -11.32 35.87 -30.58
N MET A 378 -11.90 35.15 -29.61
CA MET A 378 -11.15 34.60 -28.49
C MET A 378 -10.07 33.61 -28.93
N ALA A 379 -10.39 32.76 -29.93
CA ALA A 379 -9.46 31.78 -30.47
C ALA A 379 -8.27 32.42 -31.22
N THR A 380 -8.46 33.62 -31.78
CA THR A 380 -7.39 34.35 -32.48
C THR A 380 -6.58 35.25 -31.54
N ARG A 381 -7.23 36.00 -30.64
CA ARG A 381 -6.59 36.92 -29.67
C ARG A 381 -7.38 37.01 -28.35
N PRO A 382 -7.04 36.19 -27.33
CA PRO A 382 -7.95 35.88 -26.23
C PRO A 382 -8.31 37.06 -25.30
N GLU A 383 -7.38 37.99 -25.01
CA GLU A 383 -7.57 38.92 -23.89
C GLU A 383 -7.98 40.35 -24.28
N LYS A 384 -7.08 41.12 -24.91
CA LYS A 384 -7.32 42.57 -25.12
C LYS A 384 -8.38 42.89 -26.17
N GLU A 385 -8.44 42.09 -27.23
CA GLU A 385 -9.38 42.34 -28.34
C GLU A 385 -10.78 41.83 -28.04
N THR A 386 -10.92 40.71 -27.33
CA THR A 386 -12.22 40.22 -26.84
C THR A 386 -12.84 41.22 -25.87
N ALA A 387 -12.07 41.74 -24.91
CA ALA A 387 -12.56 42.70 -23.93
C ALA A 387 -12.99 44.02 -24.61
N SER A 388 -12.14 44.57 -25.49
CA SER A 388 -12.45 45.79 -26.25
C SER A 388 -13.68 45.63 -27.15
N TRP A 389 -13.84 44.48 -27.81
CA TRP A 389 -15.02 44.20 -28.63
C TRP A 389 -16.30 44.06 -27.79
N LEU A 390 -16.25 43.36 -26.65
CA LEU A 390 -17.38 43.27 -25.73
C LEU A 390 -17.74 44.65 -25.15
N GLU A 391 -16.76 45.48 -24.82
CA GLU A 391 -16.99 46.86 -24.38
C GLU A 391 -17.64 47.70 -25.49
N GLN A 392 -17.18 47.58 -26.74
CA GLN A 392 -17.81 48.25 -27.89
C GLN A 392 -19.26 47.80 -28.10
N LEU A 393 -19.55 46.50 -27.95
CA LEU A 393 -20.93 46.00 -28.00
C LEU A 393 -21.80 46.59 -26.88
N CYS A 394 -21.28 46.68 -25.66
CA CYS A 394 -22.00 47.27 -24.53
C CYS A 394 -22.29 48.77 -24.71
N HIS A 395 -21.39 49.51 -25.37
CA HIS A 395 -21.49 50.96 -25.58
C HIS A 395 -22.00 51.35 -26.97
N SER A 396 -22.31 50.39 -27.85
CA SER A 396 -23.01 50.69 -29.10
C SER A 396 -24.44 51.11 -28.74
N GLU A 397 -24.64 52.42 -28.60
CA GLU A 397 -25.93 53.01 -28.21
C GLU A 397 -26.92 53.08 -29.38
N ASP A 398 -26.50 52.90 -30.63
CA ASP A 398 -27.29 53.35 -31.78
C ASP A 398 -27.69 52.32 -32.87
N ASP A 399 -27.25 51.06 -32.92
CA ASP A 399 -27.45 50.26 -34.16
C ASP A 399 -27.72 48.74 -33.99
N TRP A 400 -28.57 48.33 -33.05
CA TRP A 400 -29.01 46.92 -32.99
C TRP A 400 -30.51 46.76 -32.76
N VAL A 401 -31.30 47.40 -33.61
CA VAL A 401 -32.64 46.91 -33.91
C VAL A 401 -32.51 46.00 -35.12
N CYS A 402 -32.61 44.68 -34.92
CA CYS A 402 -32.69 43.70 -35.98
C CYS A 402 -33.97 43.91 -36.80
N PHE A 403 -33.99 44.91 -37.68
CA PHE A 403 -34.94 44.99 -38.80
C PHE A 403 -34.15 45.26 -40.08
N ASP A 404 -33.20 44.38 -40.41
CA ASP A 404 -32.86 44.22 -41.82
C ASP A 404 -34.03 43.47 -42.47
N SER A 405 -34.96 44.27 -42.98
CA SER A 405 -36.07 43.83 -43.81
C SER A 405 -35.48 43.40 -45.14
N ASN A 406 -35.52 42.10 -45.45
CA ASN A 406 -35.46 41.64 -46.84
C ASN A 406 -36.68 42.12 -47.62
#